data_AF-I8VZH8-F1
#
_entry.id   AF-I8VZH8-F1
#
_cell.length_a   1.000
_cell.length_b   1.000
_cell.length_c   1.000
_cell.angle_alpha   90.00
_cell.angle_beta   90.00
_cell.angle_gamma   90.00
#
_symmetry.space_group_name_H-M   'P 1'
#
loop_
_entity.id
_entity.type
_entity.pdbx_description
1 polymer ?
#
loop_
_entity_poly.entity_id
_entity_poly.type
_entity_poly.pdbx_seq_one_letter_code
_entity_poly.pdbx_strand_id
1 'polypeptide(L)'
;MNQAAKTVSDALLGLDFKNVEIGGIVYTIKPPTIKVICRAIHHFSNIALRGDNIMEAIKELTEATEDMLKGISCFICGNDSLVKELENGTFEEVKDALEVCFSMMDISAFQCVSSMRNVSMLAAKPKQ
;
A
#
# COMPACT_ATOMS: atom_id res chain seq x y z
N MET A 1 -21.50 7.15 -16.67
CA MET A 1 -20.87 8.46 -16.40
C MET A 1 -20.50 8.52 -14.93
N ASN A 2 -19.30 9.02 -14.60
CA ASN A 2 -18.73 9.25 -13.26
C ASN A 2 -18.12 8.09 -12.45
N GLN A 3 -17.73 6.98 -13.09
CA GLN A 3 -17.04 5.88 -12.39
C GLN A 3 -15.77 6.33 -11.66
N ALA A 4 -14.95 7.19 -12.29
CA ALA A 4 -13.73 7.71 -11.66
C ALA A 4 -14.02 8.56 -10.41
N ALA A 5 -15.04 9.42 -10.45
CA ALA A 5 -15.42 10.22 -9.28
C ALA A 5 -15.94 9.33 -8.13
N LYS A 6 -16.67 8.26 -8.46
CA LYS A 6 -17.14 7.28 -7.47
C LYS A 6 -15.97 6.51 -6.85
N THR A 7 -15.02 6.02 -7.66
CA THR A 7 -13.82 5.34 -7.16
C THR A 7 -13.03 6.24 -6.21
N VAL A 8 -12.80 7.50 -6.59
CA VAL A 8 -12.08 8.46 -5.74
C VAL A 8 -12.87 8.78 -4.47
N SER A 9 -14.19 8.99 -4.56
CA SER A 9 -15.01 9.25 -3.36
C SER A 9 -15.04 8.05 -2.41
N ASP A 10 -15.17 6.83 -2.94
CA ASP A 10 -15.23 5.61 -2.13
C ASP A 10 -13.89 5.38 -1.42
N ALA A 11 -12.77 5.61 -2.10
CA ALA A 11 -11.43 5.59 -1.49
C ALA A 11 -11.26 6.63 -0.38
N LEU A 12 -11.65 7.88 -0.63
CA LEU A 12 -11.50 8.99 0.33
C LEU A 12 -12.44 8.88 1.54
N LEU A 13 -13.65 8.32 1.34
CA LEU A 13 -14.61 8.06 2.40
C LEU A 13 -14.33 6.76 3.16
N GLY A 14 -13.33 5.99 2.73
CA GLY A 14 -12.96 4.70 3.33
C GLY A 14 -14.00 3.60 3.10
N LEU A 15 -14.81 3.74 2.05
CA LEU A 15 -15.75 2.74 1.56
C LEU A 15 -15.06 1.69 0.67
N ASP A 16 -13.90 2.04 0.10
CA ASP A 16 -13.01 1.11 -0.58
C ASP A 16 -12.00 0.54 0.43
N PHE A 17 -12.02 -0.78 0.58
CA PHE A 17 -11.11 -1.51 1.44
C PHE A 17 -11.05 -2.99 1.06
N LYS A 18 -9.99 -3.66 1.50
CA LYS A 18 -9.85 -5.11 1.46
C LYS A 18 -9.43 -5.61 2.83
N ASN A 19 -9.76 -6.85 3.14
CA ASN A 19 -9.34 -7.49 4.38
C ASN A 19 -8.26 -8.53 4.08
N VAL A 20 -7.35 -8.68 5.03
CA VAL A 20 -6.29 -9.69 5.03
C VAL A 20 -6.30 -10.38 6.39
N GLU A 21 -6.02 -11.67 6.43
CA GLU A 21 -5.90 -12.42 7.67
C GLU A 21 -4.44 -12.80 7.87
N ILE A 22 -3.86 -12.45 9.02
CA ILE A 22 -2.47 -12.76 9.37
C ILE A 22 -2.47 -13.23 10.84
N GLY A 23 -1.99 -14.46 11.08
CA GLY A 23 -1.94 -15.03 12.43
C GLY A 23 -3.32 -15.15 13.10
N GLY A 24 -4.37 -15.40 12.30
CA GLY A 24 -5.76 -15.50 12.79
C GLY A 24 -6.44 -14.17 13.14
N ILE A 25 -5.80 -13.04 12.84
CA ILE A 25 -6.37 -11.69 13.03
C ILE A 25 -6.68 -11.08 11.66
N VAL A 26 -7.88 -10.53 11.51
CA VAL A 26 -8.31 -9.83 10.30
C VAL A 26 -7.95 -8.36 10.38
N TYR A 27 -7.19 -7.87 9.40
CA TYR A 27 -6.80 -6.48 9.25
C TYR A 27 -7.47 -5.86 8.02
N THR A 28 -7.87 -4.60 8.13
CA THR A 28 -8.45 -3.84 7.02
C THR A 28 -7.40 -2.97 6.36
N ILE A 29 -7.23 -3.14 5.06
CA ILE A 29 -6.38 -2.33 4.19
C ILE A 29 -7.26 -1.35 3.42
N LYS A 30 -6.95 -0.07 3.54
CA LYS A 30 -7.58 1.02 2.78
C LYS A 30 -6.60 1.55 1.73
N PRO A 31 -7.07 2.26 0.68
CA PRO A 31 -6.20 2.95 -0.24
C PRO A 31 -5.18 3.83 0.53
N PRO A 32 -3.87 3.56 0.42
CA PRO A 32 -2.88 4.24 1.23
C PRO A 32 -2.60 5.65 0.69
N THR A 33 -2.27 6.56 1.61
CA THR A 33 -1.78 7.89 1.22
C THR A 33 -0.33 7.82 0.76
N ILE A 34 0.14 8.81 -0.02
CA ILE A 34 1.55 8.90 -0.46
C ILE A 34 2.51 8.80 0.74
N LYS A 35 2.18 9.41 1.88
CA LYS A 35 3.00 9.31 3.10
C LYS A 35 3.15 7.88 3.60
N VAL A 36 2.06 7.11 3.59
CA VAL A 36 2.06 5.69 4.01
C VAL A 36 2.86 4.84 3.02
N ILE A 37 2.67 5.08 1.72
CA ILE A 37 3.44 4.42 0.66
C ILE A 37 4.94 4.66 0.86
N CYS A 38 5.37 5.91 1.06
CA CYS A 38 6.78 6.23 1.29
C CYS A 38 7.35 5.56 2.55
N ARG A 39 6.55 5.42 3.62
CA ARG A 39 6.98 4.69 4.83
C ARG A 39 7.19 3.21 4.56
N ALA A 40 6.26 2.56 3.86
CA ALA A 40 6.40 1.16 3.49
C ALA A 40 7.61 0.96 2.56
N ILE A 41 7.80 1.82 1.55
CA ILE A 41 8.97 1.77 0.65
C ILE A 41 10.28 1.94 1.42
N HIS A 42 10.32 2.79 2.45
CA HIS A 42 11.51 2.95 3.28
C HIS A 42 11.93 1.62 3.92
N HIS A 43 10.99 0.84 4.45
CA HIS A 43 11.29 -0.51 4.96
C HIS A 43 11.66 -1.47 3.83
N PHE A 44 10.89 -1.50 2.73
CA PHE A 44 11.18 -2.38 1.61
C PHE A 44 12.53 -2.13 0.94
N SER A 45 13.08 -0.91 1.04
CA SER A 45 14.42 -0.59 0.52
C SER A 45 15.55 -1.36 1.21
N ASN A 46 15.31 -1.92 2.39
CA ASN A 46 16.26 -2.77 3.11
C ASN A 46 16.19 -4.24 2.65
N ILE A 47 15.17 -4.61 1.87
CA ILE A 47 15.01 -5.97 1.37
C ILE A 47 15.73 -6.07 0.02
N ALA A 48 16.58 -7.07 -0.13
CA ALA A 48 17.22 -7.39 -1.40
C ALA A 48 16.19 -8.00 -2.38
N LEU A 49 15.32 -7.15 -2.93
CA LEU A 49 14.32 -7.53 -3.92
C LEU A 49 14.99 -7.68 -5.29
N ARG A 50 14.92 -8.88 -5.87
CA ARG A 50 15.36 -9.20 -7.23
C ARG A 50 14.15 -9.52 -8.09
N GLY A 51 13.99 -8.83 -9.22
CA GLY A 51 12.84 -8.99 -10.13
C GLY A 51 12.44 -7.66 -10.77
N ASP A 52 11.73 -7.72 -11.90
CA ASP A 52 11.32 -6.53 -12.65
C ASP A 52 10.13 -5.80 -12.00
N ASN A 53 9.42 -6.48 -11.10
CA ASN A 53 8.33 -5.92 -10.30
C ASN A 53 8.30 -6.52 -8.88
N ILE A 54 7.58 -5.84 -7.98
CA ILE A 54 7.52 -6.23 -6.57
C ILE A 54 6.91 -7.63 -6.36
N MET A 55 5.94 -8.06 -7.18
CA MET A 55 5.33 -9.38 -7.07
C MET A 55 6.31 -10.51 -7.39
N GLU A 56 7.16 -10.32 -8.41
CA GLU A 56 8.24 -11.25 -8.73
C GLU A 56 9.29 -11.27 -7.63
N ALA A 57 9.66 -10.10 -7.11
CA ALA A 57 10.64 -10.01 -6.04
C ALA A 57 10.15 -10.66 -4.73
N ILE A 58 8.84 -10.62 -4.45
CA ILE A 58 8.24 -11.33 -3.32
C ILE A 58 8.30 -12.84 -3.51
N LYS A 59 8.21 -13.36 -4.74
CA LYS A 59 8.27 -14.80 -5.03
C LYS A 59 9.66 -15.39 -4.83
N GLU A 60 10.72 -14.59 -4.91
CA GLU A 60 12.08 -15.05 -4.65
C GLU A 60 12.41 -15.16 -3.15
N LEU A 61 11.57 -14.59 -2.29
CA LEU A 61 11.76 -14.65 -0.84
C LEU A 61 11.33 -16.03 -0.31
N THR A 62 12.12 -16.55 0.63
CA THR A 62 11.88 -17.85 1.28
C THR A 62 11.17 -17.73 2.61
N GLU A 63 11.18 -16.54 3.21
CA GLU A 63 10.60 -16.26 4.52
C GLU A 63 10.17 -14.79 4.65
N ALA A 64 9.28 -14.51 5.60
CA ALA A 64 8.86 -13.15 5.91
C ALA A 64 9.98 -12.43 6.65
N THR A 65 10.42 -11.29 6.14
CA THR A 65 11.42 -10.46 6.83
C THR A 65 10.72 -9.41 7.71
N GLU A 66 11.41 -8.95 8.75
CA GLU A 66 10.90 -7.89 9.63
C GLU A 66 10.52 -6.61 8.83
N ASP A 67 11.31 -6.25 7.82
CA ASP A 67 11.01 -5.10 6.95
C ASP A 67 9.74 -5.30 6.10
N MET A 68 9.38 -6.54 5.74
CA MET A 68 8.08 -6.83 5.09
C MET A 68 6.94 -6.54 6.05
N LEU A 69 7.05 -7.02 7.29
CA LEU A 69 6.03 -6.83 8.33
C LEU A 69 5.88 -5.34 8.68
N LYS A 70 6.98 -4.59 8.76
CA LYS A 70 6.96 -3.13 8.93
C LYS A 70 6.22 -2.43 7.79
N GLY A 71 6.45 -2.86 6.55
CA GLY A 71 5.71 -2.36 5.39
C GLY A 71 4.20 -2.65 5.46
N ILE A 72 3.83 -3.89 5.79
CA ILE A 72 2.41 -4.28 5.96
C ILE A 72 1.77 -3.48 7.11
N SER A 73 2.45 -3.36 8.25
CA SER A 73 1.99 -2.54 9.38
C SER A 73 1.72 -1.10 8.92
N CYS A 74 2.59 -0.53 8.08
CA CYS A 74 2.36 0.79 7.51
C CYS A 74 1.08 0.86 6.69
N PHE A 75 0.76 -0.16 5.89
CA PHE A 75 -0.50 -0.20 5.13
C PHE A 75 -1.75 -0.35 6.00
N ILE A 76 -1.65 -1.09 7.11
CA ILE A 76 -2.77 -1.29 8.03
C ILE A 76 -3.04 -0.04 8.86
N CYS A 77 -2.00 0.55 9.47
CA CYS A 77 -2.15 1.57 10.52
C CYS A 77 -1.33 2.85 10.30
N GLY A 78 -0.56 2.94 9.22
CA GLY A 78 0.24 4.12 8.86
C GLY A 78 1.62 4.22 9.52
N ASN A 79 2.02 3.24 10.32
CA ASN A 79 3.34 3.13 10.96
C ASN A 79 3.70 1.65 11.19
N ASP A 80 4.82 1.37 11.86
CA ASP A 80 5.38 0.04 12.12
C ASP A 80 4.95 -0.58 13.47
N SER A 81 3.87 -0.10 14.08
CA SER A 81 3.46 -0.54 15.43
C SER A 81 2.95 -1.98 15.53
N LEU A 82 2.52 -2.59 14.42
CA LEU A 82 1.90 -3.93 14.41
C LEU A 82 2.88 -5.07 14.12
N VAL A 83 4.19 -4.81 14.03
CA VAL A 83 5.17 -5.83 13.60
C VAL A 83 5.09 -7.09 14.45
N LYS A 84 4.99 -6.96 15.78
CA LYS A 84 4.94 -8.10 16.71
C LYS A 84 3.69 -8.95 16.55
N GLU A 85 2.57 -8.32 16.23
CA GLU A 85 1.32 -9.00 15.98
C GLU A 85 1.39 -9.77 14.65
N LEU A 86 1.99 -9.16 13.63
CA LEU A 86 2.16 -9.74 12.29
C LEU A 86 3.19 -10.89 12.24
N GLU A 87 4.15 -10.94 13.18
CA GLU A 87 5.09 -12.06 13.34
C GLU A 87 4.42 -13.41 13.60
N ASN A 88 3.16 -13.41 14.09
CA ASN A 88 2.40 -14.64 14.29
C ASN A 88 1.85 -15.24 12.99
N GLY A 89 1.96 -14.50 11.88
CA GLY A 89 1.49 -14.93 10.57
C GLY A 89 2.41 -15.90 9.86
N THR A 90 1.84 -16.69 8.97
CA THR A 90 2.64 -17.52 8.07
C THR A 90 3.21 -16.69 6.92
N PHE A 91 4.27 -17.18 6.27
CA PHE A 91 4.84 -16.49 5.11
C PHE A 91 3.83 -16.30 3.97
N GLU A 92 2.92 -17.26 3.76
CA GLU A 92 1.93 -17.15 2.70
C GLU A 92 0.86 -16.09 3.00
N GLU A 93 0.43 -15.97 4.26
CA GLU A 93 -0.44 -14.87 4.72
C GLU A 93 0.22 -13.50 4.51
N VAL A 94 1.53 -13.40 4.79
CA VAL A 94 2.32 -12.17 4.57
C VAL A 94 2.39 -11.82 3.07
N LYS A 95 2.56 -12.82 2.19
CA LYS A 95 2.55 -12.60 0.75
C LYS A 95 1.19 -12.13 0.26
N ASP A 96 0.12 -12.83 0.64
CA ASP A 96 -1.25 -12.45 0.31
C ASP A 96 -1.56 -11.03 0.77
N ALA A 97 -1.12 -10.66 1.98
CA ALA A 97 -1.30 -9.32 2.51
C ALA A 97 -0.54 -8.26 1.68
N LEU A 98 0.68 -8.54 1.23
CA LEU A 98 1.42 -7.65 0.34
C LEU A 98 0.71 -7.48 -1.01
N GLU A 99 0.25 -8.56 -1.63
CA GLU A 99 -0.49 -8.49 -2.90
C GLU A 99 -1.73 -7.61 -2.75
N VAL A 100 -2.47 -7.78 -1.65
CA VAL A 100 -3.62 -6.93 -1.33
C VAL A 100 -3.20 -5.48 -1.13
N CYS A 101 -2.13 -5.20 -0.38
CA CYS A 101 -1.62 -3.84 -0.17
C CYS A 101 -1.30 -3.13 -1.50
N PHE A 102 -0.61 -3.81 -2.43
CA PHE A 102 -0.29 -3.25 -3.74
C PHE A 102 -1.54 -3.06 -4.60
N SER A 103 -2.51 -3.98 -4.52
CA SER A 103 -3.77 -3.85 -5.25
C SER A 103 -4.61 -2.64 -4.81
N MET A 104 -4.39 -2.13 -3.59
CA MET A 104 -5.07 -0.94 -3.05
C MET A 104 -4.35 0.37 -3.43
N MET A 105 -3.16 0.31 -4.03
CA MET A 105 -2.45 1.49 -4.56
C MET A 105 -2.99 1.85 -5.94
N ASP A 106 -4.18 2.45 -6.01
CA ASP A 106 -4.77 2.83 -7.28
C ASP A 106 -4.21 4.18 -7.80
N ILE A 107 -3.83 4.21 -9.08
CA ILE A 107 -3.46 5.43 -9.80
C ILE A 107 -4.68 6.29 -10.17
N SER A 108 -5.90 5.80 -9.97
CA SER A 108 -7.14 6.48 -10.34
C SER A 108 -7.29 7.86 -9.70
N ALA A 109 -6.79 8.06 -8.48
CA ALA A 109 -6.75 9.39 -7.86
C ALA A 109 -5.90 10.37 -8.67
N PHE A 110 -4.75 9.93 -9.19
CA PHE A 110 -3.90 10.73 -10.07
C PHE A 110 -4.50 10.91 -11.47
N GLN A 111 -5.18 9.90 -12.00
CA GLN A 111 -5.90 10.02 -13.28
C GLN A 111 -7.07 11.03 -13.16
N CYS A 112 -7.81 10.99 -12.06
CA CYS A 112 -8.87 11.96 -11.75
C CYS A 112 -8.32 13.38 -11.66
N VAL A 113 -7.20 13.57 -10.94
CA VAL A 113 -6.53 14.87 -10.88
C VAL A 113 -6.07 15.29 -12.28
N SER A 114 -5.37 14.44 -13.04
CA SER A 114 -4.88 14.75 -14.41
C SER A 114 -5.98 15.18 -15.38
N SER A 115 -7.21 14.70 -15.16
CA SER A 115 -8.39 15.06 -15.97
C SER A 115 -8.94 16.46 -15.62
N MET A 116 -8.51 17.07 -14.53
CA MET A 116 -8.89 18.43 -14.15
C MET A 116 -8.04 19.45 -14.93
N ARG A 117 -8.69 20.37 -15.65
CA ARG A 117 -8.03 21.40 -16.49
C ARG A 117 -6.92 22.22 -15.82
N ASN A 118 -6.86 22.26 -14.49
CA ASN A 118 -5.98 23.12 -13.70
C ASN A 118 -5.05 22.35 -12.73
N VAL A 119 -4.61 21.12 -13.03
CA VAL A 119 -3.65 20.36 -12.17
C VAL A 119 -2.39 21.18 -11.82
N SER A 120 -1.99 22.07 -12.72
CA SER A 120 -0.91 23.05 -12.50
C SER A 120 -1.09 23.95 -11.28
N MET A 121 -2.30 24.06 -10.71
CA MET A 121 -2.60 24.81 -9.48
C MET A 121 -2.49 23.96 -8.20
N LEU A 122 -2.46 22.62 -8.30
CA LEU A 122 -2.30 21.69 -7.16
C LEU A 122 -0.84 21.27 -6.96
N ALA A 123 -0.06 21.21 -8.04
CA ALA A 123 1.38 20.98 -7.96
C ALA A 123 2.07 22.20 -7.34
N ALA A 124 2.90 21.98 -6.32
CA ALA A 124 3.71 23.05 -5.74
C ALA A 124 4.58 23.68 -6.84
N LYS A 125 4.52 25.01 -6.97
CA LYS A 125 5.38 25.73 -7.91
C LYS A 125 6.83 25.58 -7.47
N PRO A 126 7.78 25.34 -8.40
CA PRO A 126 9.20 25.33 -8.07
C PRO A 126 9.55 26.64 -7.36
N LYS A 127 10.30 26.58 -6.26
CA LYS A 127 10.91 27.81 -5.72
C LYS A 127 11.90 28.31 -6.75
N GLN A 128 11.69 29.55 -7.21
CA GLN A 128 12.71 30.32 -7.92
C GLN A 128 13.85 30.67 -6.98
#